data_AF-A0A6S6W0N8-F1
#
_entry.id   AF-A0A6S6W0N8-F1
#
_cell.length_a   1.000
_cell.length_b   1.000
_cell.length_c   1.000
_cell.angle_alpha   90.00
_cell.angle_beta   90.00
_cell.angle_gamma   90.00
#
_symmetry.space_group_name_H-M   'P 1'
#
loop_
_entity.id
_entity.type
_entity.pdbx_description
1 polymer ?
#
loop_
_entity_poly.entity_id
_entity_poly.type
_entity_poly.pdbx_seq_one_letter_code
_entity_poly.pdbx_strand_id
1 'polypeptide(L)'
;MYRRIALLLCFFSIVFLQCAASGCSWCNDTENPNNNYMPYSIDPSSSLSTICCASWDECLPNGLCKNTVDSGFWRETCTKQDWTEGGCQEICSTEVKLFELPHI
;
A
#
# COMPACT_ATOMS: atom_id res chain seq x y z
N MET A 1 -42.13 7.49 11.31
CA MET A 1 -41.45 7.23 10.03
C MET A 1 -39.93 7.45 10.06
N TYR A 2 -39.40 8.46 10.77
CA TYR A 2 -37.94 8.76 10.80
C TYR A 2 -37.02 7.70 11.47
N ARG A 3 -37.55 6.90 12.41
CA ARG A 3 -36.77 5.90 13.16
C ARG A 3 -36.28 4.71 12.31
N ARG A 4 -36.96 4.39 11.21
CA ARG A 4 -36.55 3.31 10.28
C ARG A 4 -35.51 3.79 9.26
N ILE A 5 -35.54 5.07 8.90
CA ILE A 5 -34.57 5.69 7.99
C ILE A 5 -33.20 5.83 8.67
N ALA A 6 -33.18 6.20 9.96
CA ALA A 6 -31.94 6.29 10.74
C ALA A 6 -31.21 4.92 10.87
N LEU A 7 -31.95 3.83 11.03
CA LEU A 7 -31.39 2.47 11.10
C LEU A 7 -30.80 2.01 9.76
N LEU A 8 -31.43 2.36 8.63
CA LEU A 8 -30.93 2.05 7.30
C LEU A 8 -29.65 2.83 6.96
N LEU A 9 -29.55 4.09 7.40
CA LEU A 9 -28.35 4.90 7.22
C LEU A 9 -27.17 4.37 8.05
N CYS A 10 -27.40 3.94 9.31
CA CYS A 10 -26.35 3.31 10.12
C CYS A 10 -25.88 1.98 9.54
N PHE A 11 -26.76 1.19 8.91
CA PHE A 11 -26.37 -0.08 8.30
C PHE A 11 -25.51 0.14 7.04
N PHE A 12 -25.80 1.19 6.26
CA PHE A 12 -25.01 1.55 5.09
C PHE A 12 -23.59 1.99 5.46
N SER A 13 -23.40 2.69 6.58
CA SER A 13 -22.07 3.14 7.04
C SER A 13 -21.13 2.00 7.44
N ILE A 14 -21.67 0.86 7.89
CA ILE A 14 -20.86 -0.28 8.37
C ILE A 14 -20.33 -1.12 7.19
N VAL A 15 -21.04 -1.16 6.05
CA VAL A 15 -20.63 -1.94 4.87
C VAL A 15 -19.50 -1.28 4.09
N PHE A 16 -19.37 0.05 4.13
CA PHE A 16 -18.27 0.77 3.49
C PHE A 16 -16.92 0.70 4.25
N LEU A 17 -16.89 0.05 5.43
CA LEU A 17 -15.67 -0.13 6.23
C LEU A 17 -14.97 -1.47 5.97
N GLN A 18 -15.18 -2.07 4.80
CA GLN A 18 -14.47 -3.27 4.37
C GLN A 18 -13.88 -3.04 2.99
N CYS A 19 -12.61 -2.62 2.96
CA CYS A 19 -11.60 -2.97 1.95
C CYS A 19 -10.35 -2.12 2.22
N ALA A 20 -9.56 -2.53 3.21
CA ALA A 20 -8.17 -2.09 3.33
C ALA A 20 -7.25 -3.29 3.60
N ALA A 21 -7.66 -4.50 3.20
CA ALA A 21 -6.69 -5.53 2.87
C ALA A 21 -6.16 -5.15 1.48
N SER A 22 -5.22 -4.23 1.45
CA SER A 22 -4.63 -3.78 0.21
C SER A 22 -3.90 -4.95 -0.45
N GLY A 23 -4.40 -5.39 -1.59
CA GLY A 23 -3.69 -6.32 -2.45
C GLY A 23 -2.34 -5.71 -2.84
N CYS A 24 -1.29 -6.52 -2.78
CA CYS A 24 0.02 -6.08 -3.24
C CYS A 24 0.01 -6.07 -4.77
N SER A 25 0.58 -5.06 -5.40
CA SER A 25 0.52 -4.78 -6.82
C SER A 25 1.94 -4.59 -7.37
N TRP A 26 2.14 -5.01 -8.61
CA TRP A 26 3.36 -4.80 -9.37
C TRP A 26 3.39 -3.40 -10.00
N CYS A 27 4.56 -2.91 -10.42
CA CYS A 27 4.73 -1.61 -11.09
C CYS A 27 3.94 -1.43 -12.39
N ASN A 28 3.34 -2.49 -12.91
CA ASN A 28 2.54 -2.49 -14.14
C ASN A 28 1.04 -2.48 -13.84
N ASP A 29 0.65 -1.99 -12.67
CA ASP A 29 -0.72 -1.92 -12.14
C ASP A 29 -1.44 -3.27 -12.03
N THR A 30 -0.70 -4.37 -12.11
CA THR A 30 -1.26 -5.72 -11.96
C THR A 30 -1.23 -6.12 -10.49
N GLU A 31 -2.38 -6.52 -9.96
CA GLU A 31 -2.45 -7.12 -8.63
C GLU A 31 -1.64 -8.43 -8.58
N ASN A 32 -0.87 -8.62 -7.52
CA ASN A 32 -0.18 -9.85 -7.22
C ASN A 32 -1.18 -10.83 -6.56
N PRO A 33 -1.59 -11.90 -7.25
CA PRO A 33 -2.59 -12.83 -6.74
C PRO A 33 -2.06 -13.74 -5.62
N ASN A 34 -0.77 -13.63 -5.28
CA ASN A 34 -0.14 -14.50 -4.30
C ASN A 34 -0.28 -13.90 -2.89
N ASN A 35 -1.11 -14.55 -2.08
CA ASN A 35 -1.38 -14.17 -0.68
C ASN A 35 -0.16 -14.24 0.25
N ASN A 36 0.98 -14.78 -0.21
CA ASN A 36 2.21 -14.75 0.55
C ASN A 36 2.89 -13.36 0.55
N TYR A 37 2.46 -12.45 -0.34
CA TYR A 37 2.91 -11.07 -0.32
C TYR A 37 1.99 -10.25 0.57
N MET A 38 2.55 -9.66 1.61
CA MET A 38 1.79 -8.94 2.63
C MET A 38 2.49 -7.62 2.93
N PRO A 39 1.74 -6.55 3.28
CA PRO A 39 2.34 -5.31 3.70
C PRO A 39 3.22 -5.52 4.94
N TYR A 40 4.37 -4.85 4.98
CA TYR A 40 5.30 -4.96 6.10
C TYR A 40 4.69 -4.48 7.41
N SER A 41 3.93 -3.39 7.34
CA SER A 41 3.24 -2.83 8.50
C SER A 41 1.74 -2.81 8.26
N ILE A 42 1.00 -3.26 9.26
CA ILE A 42 -0.45 -3.06 9.32
C ILE A 42 -0.81 -1.66 9.86
N ASP A 43 0.17 -0.92 10.38
CA ASP A 43 -0.04 0.44 10.86
C ASP A 43 -0.08 1.40 9.66
N PRO A 44 -1.23 2.00 9.34
CA PRO A 44 -1.38 2.81 8.13
C PRO A 44 -0.60 4.12 8.19
N SER A 45 -0.15 4.56 9.36
CA SER A 45 0.73 5.72 9.53
C SER A 45 2.20 5.42 9.23
N SER A 46 2.58 4.13 9.17
CA SER A 46 3.92 3.73 8.78
C SER A 46 4.09 3.85 7.27
N SER A 47 5.16 4.50 6.82
CA SER A 47 5.58 4.52 5.41
C SER A 47 5.91 3.13 4.87
N LEU A 48 5.98 2.12 5.73
CA LEU A 48 6.24 0.74 5.37
C LEU A 48 4.94 -0.06 5.17
N SER A 49 3.77 0.50 5.51
CA SER A 49 2.48 -0.13 5.19
C SER A 49 2.19 -0.19 3.70
N THR A 50 2.94 0.57 2.89
CA THR A 50 2.83 0.57 1.43
C THR A 50 3.64 -0.50 0.74
N ILE A 51 4.52 -1.19 1.47
CA ILE A 51 5.53 -2.09 0.92
C ILE A 51 5.14 -3.51 1.26
N CYS A 52 5.07 -4.36 0.25
CA CYS A 52 4.86 -5.78 0.43
C CYS A 52 6.14 -6.56 0.23
N CYS A 53 6.40 -7.54 1.10
CA CYS A 53 7.41 -8.57 0.87
C CYS A 53 6.73 -9.94 0.86
N ALA A 54 7.40 -10.95 0.31
CA ALA A 54 6.98 -12.32 0.53
C ALA A 54 7.19 -12.72 1.99
N SER A 55 6.34 -13.61 2.51
CA SER A 55 6.37 -14.10 3.89
C SER A 55 7.65 -14.83 4.29
N TRP A 56 8.50 -15.21 3.33
CA TRP A 56 9.79 -15.89 3.54
C TRP A 56 11.01 -14.96 3.44
N ASP A 57 10.80 -13.69 3.11
CA ASP A 57 11.87 -12.68 3.05
C ASP A 57 11.93 -11.88 4.35
N GLU A 58 13.13 -11.39 4.69
CA GLU A 58 13.33 -10.43 5.77
C GLU A 58 12.99 -9.03 5.24
N CYS A 59 11.91 -8.43 5.72
CA CYS A 59 11.60 -7.03 5.41
C CYS A 59 12.40 -6.09 6.32
N LEU A 60 13.11 -5.16 5.71
CA LEU A 60 13.98 -4.22 6.41
C LEU A 60 13.29 -2.87 6.65
N PRO A 61 13.69 -2.10 7.68
CA PRO A 61 13.10 -0.80 8.00
C PRO A 61 13.26 0.27 6.90
N ASN A 62 14.18 0.04 5.96
CA ASN A 62 14.35 0.87 4.77
C ASN A 62 13.47 0.40 3.60
N GLY A 63 12.51 -0.50 3.85
CA GLY A 63 11.53 -0.96 2.87
C GLY A 63 12.05 -1.96 1.83
N LEU A 64 13.22 -2.54 2.03
CA LEU A 64 13.76 -3.58 1.15
C LEU A 64 13.35 -4.97 1.65
N CYS A 65 13.11 -5.87 0.71
CA CYS A 65 13.01 -7.30 0.96
C CYS A 65 14.42 -7.89 0.86
N LYS A 66 14.80 -8.71 1.83
CA LYS A 66 16.08 -9.40 1.85
C LYS A 66 15.85 -10.90 1.83
N ASN A 67 16.49 -11.58 0.89
CA ASN A 67 16.51 -13.04 0.86
C ASN A 67 17.20 -13.58 2.11
N THR A 68 16.54 -14.50 2.82
CA THR A 68 17.08 -15.11 4.03
C THR A 68 18.17 -16.16 3.75
N VAL A 69 18.28 -16.64 2.51
CA VAL A 69 19.25 -17.65 2.05
C VAL A 69 20.49 -17.01 1.44
N ASP A 70 20.31 -16.19 0.41
CA ASP A 70 21.43 -15.66 -0.40
C ASP A 70 21.80 -14.21 -0.07
N SER A 71 21.09 -13.58 0.88
CA SER A 71 21.27 -12.16 1.26
C SER A 71 21.13 -11.17 0.10
N GLY A 72 20.40 -11.54 -0.97
CA GLY A 72 20.01 -10.60 -2.02
C GLY A 72 18.99 -9.57 -1.50
N PHE A 73 18.98 -8.38 -2.09
CA PHE A 73 18.05 -7.30 -1.70
C PHE A 73 17.30 -6.79 -2.93
N TRP A 74 16.00 -6.58 -2.79
CA TRP A 74 15.17 -6.00 -3.84
C TRP A 74 13.96 -5.26 -3.27
N ARG A 75 13.23 -4.59 -4.17
CA ARG A 75 11.90 -4.06 -3.91
C ARG A 75 10.92 -4.96 -4.63
N GLU A 76 9.88 -5.35 -3.94
CA GLU A 76 8.92 -6.32 -4.45
C GLU A 76 7.67 -5.61 -4.96
N THR A 77 6.53 -5.79 -4.30
CA THR A 77 5.22 -5.25 -4.70
C THR A 77 4.72 -4.25 -3.67
N CYS A 78 3.72 -3.42 -4.02
CA CYS A 78 3.21 -2.37 -3.15
C CYS A 78 1.71 -2.47 -2.97
N THR A 79 1.21 -1.95 -1.87
CA THR A 79 -0.24 -1.83 -1.68
C THR A 79 -0.88 -0.76 -2.56
N LYS A 80 -0.08 0.19 -3.06
CA LYS A 80 -0.48 1.19 -4.05
C LYS A 80 -0.44 0.57 -5.45
N GLN A 81 -1.59 0.45 -6.09
CA GLN A 81 -1.70 -0.14 -7.43
C GLN A 81 -1.25 0.80 -8.54
N ASP A 82 -1.39 2.11 -8.36
CA ASP A 82 -1.23 3.13 -9.41
C ASP A 82 0.18 3.72 -9.46
N TRP A 83 1.03 3.46 -8.45
CA TRP A 83 2.44 3.88 -8.39
C TRP A 83 2.69 5.37 -8.66
N THR A 84 1.68 6.22 -8.51
CA THR A 84 1.72 7.63 -8.93
C THR A 84 2.58 8.52 -8.04
N GLU A 85 2.89 8.08 -6.82
CA GLU A 85 3.72 8.79 -5.84
C GLU A 85 4.90 7.89 -5.44
N GLY A 86 6.15 8.26 -5.78
CA GLY A 86 7.38 7.68 -5.17
C GLY A 86 7.62 6.17 -5.27
N GLY A 87 6.72 5.42 -5.92
CA GLY A 87 6.65 3.96 -5.89
C GLY A 87 6.39 3.37 -4.49
N CYS A 88 6.84 2.12 -4.25
CA CYS A 88 6.66 1.40 -2.97
C CYS A 88 7.14 2.15 -1.73
N GLN A 89 8.23 2.90 -1.86
CA GLN A 89 8.88 3.53 -0.72
C GLN A 89 8.68 5.04 -0.78
N GLU A 90 7.69 5.48 -0.03
CA GLU A 90 7.53 6.87 0.43
C GLU A 90 8.68 7.34 1.35
N ILE A 91 9.64 6.47 1.65
CA ILE A 91 10.68 6.65 2.68
C ILE A 91 11.64 7.80 2.34
N CYS A 92 11.87 8.04 1.05
CA CYS A 92 12.70 9.16 0.55
C CYS A 92 11.95 10.07 -0.42
N SER A 93 10.63 9.87 -0.58
CA SER A 93 9.79 10.61 -1.54
C SER A 93 9.65 12.06 -1.10
N THR A 94 10.68 12.84 -1.35
CA THR A 94 10.54 14.26 -1.66
C THR A 94 10.29 14.36 -3.15
N GLU A 95 9.25 13.70 -3.66
CA GLU A 95 8.76 13.99 -5.01
C GLU A 95 8.14 15.38 -4.92
N VAL A 96 8.99 16.40 -5.04
CA VAL A 96 8.54 17.77 -5.15
C VAL A 96 7.65 17.78 -6.38
N LYS A 97 6.38 18.16 -6.20
CA LYS A 97 5.52 18.65 -7.27
C LYS A 97 6.27 19.77 -8.01
N LEU A 98 7.06 19.42 -9.01
CA LEU A 98 7.76 20.36 -9.87
C LEU A 98 7.76 19.80 -11.29
N PHE A 99 6.57 19.78 -11.88
CA PHE A 99 6.40 20.30 -13.24
C PHE A 99 4.97 20.78 -13.52
N GLU A 100 4.43 21.63 -12.64
CA GLU A 100 3.55 22.70 -13.11
C GLU A 100 4.36 24.00 -13.02
N LEU A 101 5.08 24.32 -14.08
CA LEU A 101 5.61 25.66 -14.28
C LEU A 101 4.41 26.63 -14.33
N PRO A 102 4.34 27.66 -13.47
CA PRO A 102 3.46 28.77 -13.75
C PRO A 102 4.01 29.48 -14.98
N HIS A 103 3.27 29.41 -16.08
CA HIS A 103 3.46 30.31 -17.20
C HIS A 103 3.35 31.75 -16.68
N ILE A 104 4.48 32.45 -16.68
CA ILE A 104 4.55 33.91 -16.77
C ILE A 104 4.02 34.33 -18.14
#